data_AF-W5XX50-F1
#
_entry.id   AF-W5XX50-F1
#
_cell.length_a   1.000
_cell.length_b   1.000
_cell.length_c   1.000
_cell.angle_alpha   90.00
_cell.angle_beta   90.00
_cell.angle_gamma   90.00
#
_symmetry.space_group_name_H-M   'P 1'
#
loop_
_entity.id
_entity.type
_entity.pdbx_description
1 polymer ?
#
loop_
_entity_poly.entity_id
_entity_poly.type
_entity_poly.pdbx_seq_one_letter_code
_entity_poly.pdbx_strand_id
1 'polypeptide(L)'
;MITDEEATDIAEKIATYLTIESERTHVENLISAGEDEWACNYAIIYLESTKTPIPAKDLQDAFDVAMLAFAKDPFERSSLEEAMATIPTI
;
A
#
# COMPACT_ATOMS: atom_id res chain seq x y z
N MET A 1 -10.33 11.24 -9.26
CA MET A 1 -9.10 10.78 -9.92
C MET A 1 -8.01 11.17 -8.96
N ILE A 2 -7.24 10.19 -8.48
CA ILE A 2 -6.09 10.45 -7.61
C ILE A 2 -4.99 11.03 -8.50
N THR A 3 -4.35 12.11 -8.04
CA THR A 3 -3.21 12.73 -8.72
C THR A 3 -1.90 12.05 -8.30
N ASP A 4 -0.84 12.20 -9.11
CA ASP A 4 0.48 11.63 -8.79
C ASP A 4 1.00 12.12 -7.42
N GLU A 5 0.83 13.42 -7.12
CA GLU A 5 1.22 14.00 -5.81
C GLU A 5 0.44 13.39 -4.65
N GLU A 6 -0.88 13.18 -4.81
CA GLU A 6 -1.69 12.48 -3.81
C GLU A 6 -1.27 11.01 -3.66
N ALA A 7 -0.88 10.34 -4.74
CA ALA A 7 -0.40 8.95 -4.69
C ALA A 7 0.92 8.83 -3.93
N THR A 8 1.87 9.74 -4.17
CA THR A 8 3.14 9.84 -3.43
C THR A 8 2.89 10.06 -1.93
N ASP A 9 2.06 11.04 -1.56
CA ASP A 9 1.73 11.33 -0.16
C ASP A 9 1.14 10.11 0.57
N ILE A 10 0.25 9.37 -0.11
CA ILE A 10 -0.35 8.14 0.44
C ILE A 10 0.69 7.03 0.58
N ALA A 11 1.56 6.84 -0.42
CA ALA A 11 2.61 5.83 -0.40
C ALA A 11 3.62 6.09 0.73
N GLU A 12 4.05 7.34 0.91
CA GLU A 12 4.93 7.73 2.03
C GLU A 12 4.24 7.48 3.37
N LYS A 13 2.96 7.85 3.48
CA LYS A 13 2.19 7.66 4.71
C LYS A 13 2.06 6.19 5.09
N ILE A 14 1.67 5.32 4.16
CA ILE A 14 1.49 3.89 4.44
C ILE A 14 2.83 3.22 4.80
N ALA A 15 3.95 3.67 4.21
CA ALA A 15 5.29 3.20 4.53
C ALA A 15 5.67 3.41 6.01
N THR A 16 5.15 4.46 6.66
CA THR A 16 5.46 4.75 8.08
C THR A 16 4.99 3.66 9.04
N TYR A 17 4.00 2.85 8.64
CA TYR A 17 3.49 1.73 9.43
C TYR A 17 4.34 0.45 9.31
N LEU A 18 5.29 0.40 8.36
CA LEU A 18 6.21 -0.72 8.23
C LEU A 18 7.25 -0.67 9.36
N THR A 19 7.23 -1.68 10.22
CA THR A 19 8.11 -1.77 11.39
C THR A 19 9.49 -2.34 11.06
N ILE A 20 9.63 -3.01 9.91
CA ILE A 20 10.87 -3.63 9.45
C ILE A 20 11.56 -2.69 8.46
N GLU A 21 12.81 -2.32 8.77
CA GLU A 21 13.58 -1.31 8.04
C GLU A 21 13.81 -1.68 6.57
N SER A 22 14.16 -2.94 6.27
CA SER A 22 14.37 -3.40 4.88
C SER A 22 13.17 -3.18 3.99
N GLU A 23 11.97 -3.37 4.53
CA GLU A 23 10.71 -3.24 3.81
C GLU A 23 10.35 -1.77 3.59
N ARG A 24 10.58 -0.94 4.60
CA ARG A 24 10.40 0.50 4.47
C ARG A 24 11.33 1.08 3.40
N THR A 25 12.61 0.72 3.45
CA THR A 25 13.57 1.15 2.42
C THR A 25 13.19 0.64 1.04
N HIS A 26 12.61 -0.54 0.91
CA HIS A 26 12.10 -1.03 -0.37
C HIS A 26 10.97 -0.13 -0.90
N VAL A 27 9.99 0.20 -0.06
CA VAL A 27 8.88 1.10 -0.40
C VAL A 27 9.39 2.50 -0.75
N GLU A 28 10.32 3.06 0.01
CA GLU A 28 10.94 4.37 -0.28
C GLU A 28 11.66 4.41 -1.64
N ASN A 29 12.28 3.29 -2.05
CA ASN A 29 12.91 3.17 -3.36
C ASN A 29 11.88 3.14 -4.50
N LEU A 30 10.74 2.48 -4.31
CA LEU A 30 9.64 2.47 -5.28
C LEU A 30 9.06 3.87 -5.46
N ILE A 31 8.81 4.58 -4.35
CA ILE A 31 8.33 5.98 -4.36
C ILE A 31 9.33 6.88 -5.12
N SER A 32 10.62 6.75 -4.82
CA SER A 32 11.68 7.52 -5.50
C SER A 32 11.78 7.23 -7.01
N ALA A 33 11.30 6.08 -7.47
CA ALA A 33 11.22 5.70 -8.87
C ALA A 33 9.91 6.16 -9.56
N GLY A 34 8.97 6.74 -8.81
CA GLY A 34 7.64 7.10 -9.28
C GLY A 34 6.69 5.90 -9.42
N GLU A 35 6.93 4.82 -8.66
CA GLU A 35 6.12 3.60 -8.65
C GLU A 35 5.21 3.54 -7.40
N ASP A 36 4.48 4.62 -7.14
CA ASP A 36 3.66 4.80 -5.92
C ASP A 36 2.57 3.73 -5.75
N GLU A 37 1.98 3.26 -6.85
CA GLU A 37 0.99 2.18 -6.81
C GLU A 37 1.60 0.85 -6.36
N TRP A 38 2.82 0.55 -6.82
CA TRP A 38 3.56 -0.64 -6.40
C TRP A 38 4.04 -0.50 -4.96
N ALA A 39 4.45 0.69 -4.56
CA ALA A 39 4.81 1.02 -3.19
C ALA A 39 3.64 0.75 -2.22
N CYS A 40 2.44 1.22 -2.56
CA CYS A 40 1.22 0.96 -1.79
C CYS A 40 0.87 -0.53 -1.75
N ASN A 41 0.93 -1.23 -2.88
CA ASN A 41 0.68 -2.67 -2.95
C ASN A 41 1.62 -3.44 -2.00
N TYR A 42 2.93 -3.18 -2.12
CA TYR A 42 3.94 -3.82 -1.31
C TYR A 42 3.69 -3.60 0.19
N ALA A 43 3.42 -2.36 0.56
CA ALA A 43 3.14 -2.00 1.95
C ALA A 43 1.92 -2.77 2.48
N ILE A 44 0.81 -2.86 1.73
CA ILE A 44 -0.40 -3.58 2.14
C ILE A 44 -0.13 -5.07 2.36
N ILE A 45 0.53 -5.74 1.41
CA ILE A 45 0.88 -7.17 1.53
C ILE A 45 1.76 -7.40 2.76
N TYR A 46 2.68 -6.47 3.05
CA TYR A 46 3.55 -6.63 4.20
C TYR A 46 2.84 -6.40 5.54
N LEU A 47 1.98 -5.38 5.62
CA LEU A 47 1.12 -5.12 6.78
C LEU A 47 0.19 -6.30 7.07
N GLU A 48 -0.29 -6.97 6.01
CA GLU A 48 -1.03 -8.22 6.13
C GLU A 48 -0.20 -9.32 6.78
N SER A 49 1.03 -9.53 6.34
CA SER A 49 1.93 -10.55 6.88
C SER A 49 2.27 -10.31 8.36
N THR A 50 2.56 -9.06 8.73
CA THR A 50 2.92 -8.70 10.11
C THR A 50 1.72 -8.47 11.02
N LYS A 51 0.50 -8.42 10.47
CA LYS A 51 -0.74 -8.07 11.17
C LYS A 51 -0.61 -6.75 11.94
N THR A 52 0.08 -5.77 11.36
CA THR A 52 0.28 -4.45 11.97
C THR A 52 -1.02 -3.64 11.95
N PRO A 53 -1.54 -3.16 13.10
CA PRO A 53 -2.74 -2.35 13.11
C PRO A 53 -2.52 -0.94 12.56
N ILE A 54 -3.42 -0.46 11.70
CA ILE A 54 -3.34 0.89 11.10
C ILE A 54 -4.72 1.56 11.03
N PRO A 55 -4.81 2.90 10.90
CA PRO A 55 -6.10 3.58 10.72
C PRO A 55 -6.83 3.10 9.46
N ALA A 56 -8.13 2.81 9.56
CA ALA A 56 -8.92 2.29 8.44
C ALA A 56 -8.90 3.20 7.21
N LYS A 57 -8.88 4.52 7.41
CA LYS A 57 -8.79 5.50 6.31
C LYS A 57 -7.46 5.40 5.57
N ASP A 58 -6.35 5.23 6.28
CA ASP A 58 -5.02 5.15 5.66
C ASP A 58 -4.87 3.85 4.86
N LEU A 59 -5.46 2.75 5.35
CA LEU A 59 -5.52 1.49 4.60
C LEU A 59 -6.36 1.62 3.32
N GLN A 60 -7.52 2.28 3.41
CA GLN A 60 -8.40 2.48 2.25
C GLN A 60 -7.74 3.38 1.20
N ASP A 61 -7.13 4.49 1.62
CA ASP A 61 -6.47 5.43 0.72
C ASP A 61 -5.31 4.71 -0.02
N ALA A 62 -4.50 3.90 0.69
CA ALA A 62 -3.43 3.10 0.08
C ALA A 62 -3.96 2.01 -0.87
N PHE A 63 -5.07 1.35 -0.50
CA PHE A 63 -5.72 0.35 -1.35
C PHE A 63 -6.21 0.97 -2.66
N ASP A 64 -6.85 2.14 -2.60
CA ASP A 64 -7.34 2.84 -3.78
C ASP A 64 -6.21 3.21 -4.75
N VAL A 65 -5.05 3.61 -4.22
CA VAL A 65 -3.82 3.88 -5.01
C VAL A 65 -3.28 2.59 -5.62
N ALA A 66 -3.09 1.54 -4.82
CA ALA A 66 -2.57 0.25 -5.30
C ALA A 66 -3.44 -0.37 -6.40
N MET A 67 -4.76 -0.20 -6.32
CA MET A 67 -5.71 -0.68 -7.34
C MET A 67 -5.55 -0.01 -8.70
N LEU A 68 -4.90 1.16 -8.79
CA LEU A 68 -4.59 1.81 -10.07
C LEU A 68 -3.58 1.00 -10.90
N ALA A 69 -2.60 0.35 -10.25
CA ALA A 69 -1.66 -0.58 -10.92
C ALA A 69 -2.35 -1.82 -11.46
N PHE A 70 -3.37 -2.32 -10.76
CA PHE A 70 -4.06 -3.58 -11.09
C PHE A 70 -5.39 -3.40 -11.80
N ALA A 71 -5.68 -2.21 -12.33
CA ALA A 71 -6.95 -1.92 -13.00
C ALA A 71 -7.29 -2.93 -14.12
N LYS A 72 -6.28 -3.61 -14.68
CA LYS A 72 -6.41 -4.60 -15.76
C LYS A 72 -6.14 -6.05 -15.34
N ASP A 73 -5.71 -6.32 -14.10
CA ASP A 73 -5.37 -7.68 -13.63
C ASP A 73 -6.33 -8.13 -12.50
N PRO A 74 -7.31 -8.99 -12.78
CA PRO A 74 -8.27 -9.44 -11.79
C PRO A 74 -7.69 -10.37 -10.71
N PHE A 75 -6.56 -11.04 -10.98
CA PHE A 75 -5.94 -11.93 -9.99
C PHE A 75 -5.25 -11.12 -8.90
N GLU A 76 -4.43 -10.15 -9.31
CA GLU A 76 -3.74 -9.23 -8.39
C GLU A 76 -4.74 -8.43 -7.53
N ARG A 77 -5.85 -7.98 -8.14
CA ARG A 77 -6.94 -7.32 -7.41
C ARG A 77 -7.53 -8.17 -6.29
N SER A 78 -7.81 -9.44 -6.60
CA SER A 78 -8.40 -10.36 -5.62
C SER A 78 -7.43 -10.59 -4.44
N SER A 79 -6.14 -10.78 -4.73
CA SER A 79 -5.12 -10.95 -3.71
C SER A 79 -5.00 -9.72 -2.81
N LEU A 80 -5.09 -8.52 -3.38
CA LEU A 80 -5.00 -7.27 -2.62
C LEU A 80 -6.24 -7.03 -1.75
N GLU A 81 -7.44 -7.33 -2.28
CA GLU A 81 -8.70 -7.27 -1.53
C GLU A 81 -8.70 -8.24 -0.35
N GLU A 82 -8.23 -9.48 -0.57
CA GLU A 82 -8.05 -10.47 0.50
C GLU A 82 -7.07 -10.00 1.57
N ALA A 83 -5.94 -9.41 1.16
CA ALA A 83 -4.95 -8.91 2.09
C ALA A 83 -5.53 -7.81 2.99
N MET A 84 -6.17 -6.82 2.38
CA MET A 84 -6.82 -5.69 3.06
C MET A 84 -7.82 -6.16 4.12
N ALA A 85 -8.63 -7.17 3.82
CA ALA A 85 -9.67 -7.68 4.72
C ALA A 85 -9.12 -8.31 6.02
N THR A 86 -7.83 -8.67 6.04
CA THR A 86 -7.21 -9.33 7.21
C THR A 86 -6.29 -8.43 8.03
N ILE A 87 -6.03 -7.20 7.55
CA ILE A 87 -5.24 -6.22 8.29
C ILE A 87 -6.09 -5.65 9.43
N PRO A 88 -5.64 -5.72 10.70
CA PRO A 88 -6.37 -5.12 11.80
C PRO A 88 -6.42 -3.60 11.64
N THR A 89 -7.58 -2.99 11.86
CA THR A 89 -7.74 -1.53 11.81
C THR A 89 -8.08 -0.96 13.18
N ILE A 90 -7.62 0.27 13.45
CA ILE A 90 -7.89 1.04 14.68
C ILE A 90 -8.73 2.29 14.42
#